data_AF-A0A9P1R2Z0-F1
#
_entry.id   AF-A0A9P1R2Z0-F1
#
_cell.length_a   1.000
_cell.length_b   1.000
_cell.length_c   1.000
_cell.angle_alpha   90.00
_cell.angle_beta   90.00
_cell.angle_gamma   90.00
#
_symmetry.space_group_name_H-M   'P 1'
#
loop_
_entity.id
_entity.type
_entity.pdbx_description
1 polymer ?
#
loop_
_entity_poly.entity_id
_entity_poly.type
_entity_poly.pdbx_seq_one_letter_code
_entity_poly.pdbx_strand_id
1 'polypeptide(L)'
;MAKADQRRRLRFELVKSILHCESVRKLPHDQKKLLFRWLANGWSITDTPPDTSRIRALEKAASDARRLRTALGRLDAKDAASLDFNYSQSIPLSTRLYALEELANDADALGRVIKGEQADIVRLRKRRTAKSIANTLSMFGIPLSTRNDWDVDERNVTTAMRCVMFAMLEADAKKLHWGTAAAIVKLGLQMLTDPDEEKVVFSEGKLPVTAGDAENFRLFLREMPEFNGIKLVE
;
A
#
# COMPACT_ATOMS: atom_id res chain seq x y z
N MET A 1 -18.29 -23.17 8.86
CA MET A 1 -19.24 -22.63 9.86
C MET A 1 -18.51 -21.99 11.05
N ALA A 2 -17.60 -22.69 11.76
CA ALA A 2 -16.89 -22.16 12.93
C ALA A 2 -16.22 -20.77 12.78
N LYS A 3 -15.58 -20.46 11.63
CA LYS A 3 -14.93 -19.16 11.40
C LYS A 3 -15.92 -17.99 11.30
N ALA A 4 -17.08 -18.20 10.68
CA ALA A 4 -18.10 -17.17 10.54
C ALA A 4 -18.75 -16.84 11.90
N ASP A 5 -18.98 -17.86 12.72
CA ASP A 5 -19.53 -17.68 14.07
C ASP A 5 -18.53 -17.01 15.01
N GLN A 6 -17.24 -17.38 14.93
CA GLN A 6 -16.18 -16.72 15.68
C GLN A 6 -16.06 -15.23 15.29
N ARG A 7 -16.18 -14.92 13.99
CA ARG A 7 -16.17 -13.53 13.52
C ARG A 7 -17.36 -12.74 14.03
N ARG A 8 -18.57 -13.31 13.99
CA ARG A 8 -19.79 -12.67 14.52
C ARG A 8 -19.66 -12.39 16.02
N ARG A 9 -19.12 -13.35 16.79
CA ARG A 9 -18.83 -13.17 18.22
C ARG A 9 -17.82 -12.04 18.44
N LEU A 10 -16.71 -12.05 17.71
CA LEU A 10 -15.70 -10.99 17.80
C LEU A 10 -16.27 -9.61 17.47
N ARG A 11 -17.07 -9.50 16.41
CA ARG A 11 -17.77 -8.27 16.04
C ARG A 11 -18.67 -7.79 17.17
N PHE A 12 -19.47 -8.69 17.75
CA PHE A 12 -20.38 -8.35 18.84
C PHE A 12 -19.62 -7.85 20.07
N GLU A 13 -18.59 -8.57 20.52
CA GLU A 13 -17.75 -8.17 21.65
C GLU A 13 -17.07 -6.81 21.40
N LEU A 14 -16.59 -6.58 20.18
CA LEU A 14 -15.93 -5.33 19.83
C LEU A 14 -16.90 -4.15 19.81
N VAL A 15 -18.08 -4.31 19.22
CA VAL A 15 -19.15 -3.29 19.23
C VAL A 15 -19.58 -3.01 20.66
N LYS A 16 -19.80 -4.05 21.47
CA LYS A 16 -20.16 -3.90 22.88
C LYS A 16 -19.08 -3.11 23.62
N SER A 17 -17.81 -3.48 23.46
CA SER A 17 -16.68 -2.79 24.10
C SER A 17 -16.60 -1.32 23.69
N ILE A 18 -16.73 -1.00 22.40
CA ILE A 18 -16.74 0.39 21.90
C ILE A 18 -17.89 1.19 22.50
N LEU A 19 -19.09 0.61 22.60
CA LEU A 19 -20.27 1.30 23.15
C LEU A 19 -20.16 1.56 24.66
N HIS A 20 -19.32 0.83 25.39
CA HIS A 20 -19.09 1.05 26.82
C HIS A 20 -18.05 2.15 27.11
N CYS A 21 -17.21 2.50 26.13
CA CYS A 21 -16.25 3.59 26.26
C CYS A 21 -17.00 4.91 26.50
N GLU A 22 -16.54 5.71 27.46
CA GLU A 22 -17.11 7.00 27.86
C GLU A 22 -17.28 7.95 26.67
N SER A 23 -16.26 8.07 25.81
CA SER A 23 -16.27 8.93 24.62
C SER A 23 -17.43 8.59 23.66
N VAL A 24 -17.74 7.30 23.51
CA VAL A 24 -18.83 6.83 22.64
C VAL A 24 -20.17 6.79 23.38
N ARG A 25 -20.18 6.46 24.67
CA ARG A 25 -21.39 6.34 25.49
C ARG A 25 -22.18 7.63 25.51
N LYS A 26 -21.49 8.78 25.57
CA LYS A 26 -22.08 10.13 25.56
C LYS A 26 -22.70 10.53 24.22
N LEU A 27 -22.37 9.84 23.12
CA LEU A 27 -22.92 10.15 21.80
C LEU A 27 -24.42 9.79 21.70
N PRO A 28 -25.24 10.60 21.03
CA PRO A 28 -26.59 10.24 20.62
C PRO A 28 -26.63 8.94 19.81
N HIS A 29 -27.77 8.25 19.85
CA HIS A 29 -27.95 6.97 19.15
C HIS A 29 -27.67 7.05 17.65
N ASP A 30 -28.11 8.13 17.00
CA ASP A 30 -27.90 8.31 15.56
C ASP A 30 -26.43 8.58 15.21
N GLN A 31 -25.71 9.30 16.08
CA GLN A 31 -24.26 9.50 15.93
C GLN A 31 -23.49 8.19 16.12
N LYS A 32 -23.90 7.33 17.05
CA LYS A 32 -23.32 5.98 17.21
C LYS A 32 -23.49 5.15 15.95
N LYS A 33 -24.68 5.14 15.35
CA LYS A 33 -24.93 4.45 14.07
C LYS A 33 -24.04 5.00 12.96
N LEU A 34 -23.91 6.33 12.88
CA LEU A 34 -23.09 6.99 11.87
C LEU A 34 -21.61 6.64 12.04
N LEU A 35 -21.09 6.64 13.27
CA LEU A 35 -19.73 6.22 13.61
C LEU A 35 -19.44 4.81 13.08
N PHE A 36 -20.26 3.82 13.43
CA PHE A 36 -20.05 2.44 12.96
C PHE A 36 -20.16 2.32 11.44
N ARG A 37 -21.07 3.07 10.81
CA ARG A 37 -21.17 3.12 9.34
C ARG A 37 -19.90 3.68 8.70
N TRP A 38 -19.32 4.74 9.26
CA TRP A 38 -18.12 5.37 8.71
C TRP A 38 -16.89 4.51 8.95
N LEU A 39 -16.76 3.92 10.14
CA LEU A 39 -15.67 2.98 10.43
C LEU A 39 -15.71 1.74 9.53
N ALA A 40 -16.91 1.20 9.24
CA ALA A 40 -17.06 0.07 8.34
C ALA A 40 -16.59 0.36 6.90
N ASN A 41 -16.60 1.63 6.48
CA ASN A 41 -16.15 2.07 5.16
C ASN A 41 -14.77 2.75 5.19
N GLY A 42 -14.20 3.00 6.36
CA GLY A 42 -12.96 3.77 6.53
C GLY A 42 -11.67 2.98 6.25
N TRP A 43 -11.78 1.66 6.06
CA TRP A 43 -10.64 0.80 5.80
C TRP A 43 -10.48 0.55 4.30
N SER A 44 -9.40 1.08 3.71
CA SER A 44 -9.09 0.92 2.28
C SER A 44 -7.79 0.14 2.02
N ILE A 45 -7.16 -0.42 3.06
CA ILE A 45 -5.99 -1.27 2.91
C ILE A 45 -6.47 -2.64 2.42
N THR A 46 -6.49 -2.82 1.10
CA THR A 46 -6.61 -4.14 0.50
C THR A 46 -5.25 -4.82 0.57
N ASP A 47 -5.24 -6.10 0.97
CA ASP A 47 -4.11 -7.01 0.73
C ASP A 47 -4.01 -7.26 -0.78
N THR A 48 -3.70 -6.23 -1.57
CA THR A 48 -3.40 -6.41 -2.99
C THR A 48 -2.16 -7.28 -3.04
N PRO A 49 -2.22 -8.48 -3.63
CA PRO A 49 -1.04 -9.33 -3.72
C PRO A 49 0.05 -8.51 -4.41
N PRO A 50 1.27 -8.44 -3.85
CA PRO A 50 2.38 -7.89 -4.63
C PRO A 50 2.45 -8.65 -5.96
N ASP A 51 2.77 -7.98 -7.07
CA ASP A 51 3.00 -8.60 -8.39
C ASP A 51 4.27 -9.48 -8.38
N THR A 52 4.40 -10.32 -7.37
CA THR A 52 5.42 -11.34 -7.17
C THR A 52 5.53 -12.24 -8.39
N SER A 53 4.42 -12.52 -9.08
CA SER A 53 4.45 -13.27 -10.34
C SER A 53 5.19 -12.51 -11.44
N ARG A 54 4.87 -11.24 -11.67
CA ARG A 54 5.53 -10.40 -12.69
C ARG A 54 6.98 -10.12 -12.33
N ILE A 55 7.27 -9.81 -11.06
CA ILE A 55 8.64 -9.60 -10.56
C ILE A 55 9.46 -10.87 -10.75
N ARG A 56 8.95 -12.05 -10.37
CA ARG A 56 9.65 -13.33 -10.58
C ARG A 56 9.86 -13.64 -12.06
N ALA A 57 8.90 -13.30 -12.92
CA ALA A 57 9.04 -13.48 -14.36
C ALA A 57 10.17 -12.61 -14.91
N LEU A 58 10.28 -11.35 -14.47
CA LEU A 58 11.37 -10.45 -14.84
C LEU A 58 12.73 -10.93 -14.30
N GLU A 59 12.80 -11.34 -13.03
CA GLU A 59 14.02 -11.91 -12.43
C GLU A 59 14.49 -13.17 -13.19
N LYS A 60 13.53 -14.02 -13.60
CA LYS A 60 13.82 -15.20 -14.40
C LYS A 60 14.32 -14.82 -15.79
N ALA A 61 13.66 -13.88 -16.47
CA ALA A 61 14.09 -13.40 -17.78
C ALA A 61 15.52 -12.83 -17.73
N ALA A 62 15.86 -12.06 -16.70
CA ALA A 62 17.21 -11.55 -16.49
C ALA A 62 18.23 -12.68 -16.25
N SER A 63 17.87 -13.69 -15.44
CA SER A 63 18.71 -14.86 -15.19
C SER A 63 18.98 -15.66 -16.47
N ASP A 64 17.93 -15.94 -17.24
CA ASP A 64 18.01 -16.71 -18.47
C ASP A 64 18.81 -15.96 -19.55
N ALA A 65 18.65 -14.63 -19.67
CA ALA A 65 19.45 -13.79 -20.56
C ALA A 65 20.95 -13.82 -20.22
N ARG A 66 21.32 -13.74 -18.94
CA ARG A 66 22.72 -13.87 -18.48
C ARG A 66 23.32 -15.24 -18.76
N ARG A 67 22.53 -16.30 -18.54
CA ARG A 67 22.94 -17.69 -18.83
C ARG A 67 23.19 -17.88 -20.32
N LEU A 68 22.28 -17.39 -21.16
CA LEU A 68 22.41 -17.47 -22.61
C LEU A 68 23.61 -16.65 -23.12
N ARG A 69 23.81 -15.43 -22.60
CA ARG A 69 24.99 -14.62 -22.91
C ARG A 69 26.29 -15.36 -22.57
N THR A 70 26.33 -16.00 -21.40
CA THR A 70 27.51 -16.76 -20.96
C THR A 70 27.74 -17.99 -21.83
N ALA A 71 26.69 -18.72 -22.21
CA ALA A 71 26.80 -19.87 -23.10
C ALA A 71 27.33 -19.48 -24.48
N LEU A 72 26.76 -18.42 -25.06
CA LEU A 72 27.17 -17.88 -26.37
C LEU A 72 28.57 -17.29 -26.34
N GLY A 73 28.96 -16.60 -25.25
CA GLY A 73 30.30 -16.04 -25.09
C GLY A 73 31.41 -17.07 -24.85
N ARG A 74 31.06 -18.34 -24.65
CA ARG A 74 32.00 -19.46 -24.48
C ARG A 74 32.19 -20.29 -25.75
N LEU A 75 31.49 -19.96 -26.83
CA LEU A 75 31.69 -20.62 -28.12
C LEU A 75 33.15 -20.40 -28.56
N ASP A 76 33.74 -21.44 -29.15
CA ASP A 76 35.04 -21.29 -29.78
C ASP A 76 34.92 -20.45 -31.07
N ALA A 77 36.06 -20.01 -31.61
CA ALA A 77 36.06 -19.13 -32.78
C ALA A 77 35.40 -19.78 -34.02
N LYS A 78 35.46 -21.12 -34.13
CA LYS A 78 34.90 -21.86 -35.27
C LYS A 78 33.38 -21.93 -35.18
N ASP A 79 32.85 -22.24 -34.00
CA ASP A 79 31.42 -22.32 -33.74
C ASP A 79 30.77 -20.93 -33.78
N ALA A 80 31.47 -19.90 -33.26
CA ALA A 80 31.04 -18.51 -33.39
C ALA A 80 30.92 -18.08 -34.86
N ALA A 81 31.95 -18.36 -35.68
CA ALA A 81 31.94 -18.05 -37.11
C ALA A 81 30.85 -18.85 -37.87
N SER A 82 30.66 -20.11 -37.52
CA SER A 82 29.60 -20.96 -38.07
C SER A 82 28.21 -20.42 -37.75
N LEU A 83 28.00 -19.94 -36.52
CA LEU A 83 26.74 -19.37 -36.07
C LEU A 83 26.42 -18.04 -36.79
N ASP A 84 27.41 -17.17 -36.98
CA ASP A 84 27.22 -15.93 -37.73
C ASP A 84 26.99 -16.20 -39.23
N PHE A 85 27.68 -17.18 -39.81
CA PHE A 85 27.52 -17.55 -41.22
C PHE A 85 26.14 -18.16 -41.50
N ASN A 86 25.71 -19.15 -40.70
CA ASN A 86 24.45 -19.86 -40.89
C ASN A 86 23.22 -19.00 -40.57
N TYR A 87 23.36 -18.00 -39.72
CA TYR A 87 22.29 -17.07 -39.34
C TYR A 87 22.61 -15.64 -39.79
N SER A 88 23.23 -15.49 -40.96
CA SER A 88 23.71 -14.22 -41.53
C SER A 88 22.63 -13.16 -41.77
N GLN A 89 21.34 -13.54 -41.78
CA GLN A 89 20.21 -12.61 -41.83
C GLN A 89 19.87 -11.98 -40.47
N SER A 90 20.48 -12.47 -39.38
CA SER A 90 20.31 -11.95 -38.03
C SER A 90 21.53 -11.17 -37.58
N ILE A 91 21.38 -10.37 -36.52
CA ILE A 91 22.46 -9.55 -35.97
C ILE A 91 23.71 -10.40 -35.60
N PRO A 92 24.93 -9.86 -35.73
CA PRO A 92 26.17 -10.57 -35.36
C PRO A 92 26.16 -11.06 -33.91
N LEU A 93 26.91 -12.12 -33.61
CA LEU A 93 27.03 -12.69 -32.27
C LEU A 93 27.41 -11.64 -31.21
N SER A 94 28.34 -10.73 -31.52
CA SER A 94 28.73 -9.63 -30.63
C SER A 94 27.55 -8.73 -30.26
N THR A 95 26.70 -8.39 -31.23
CA THR A 95 25.47 -7.62 -31.02
C THR A 95 24.43 -8.41 -30.23
N ARG A 96 24.32 -9.73 -30.45
CA ARG A 96 23.42 -10.59 -29.64
C ARG A 96 23.84 -10.63 -28.18
N LEU A 97 25.14 -10.75 -27.91
CA LEU A 97 25.68 -10.75 -26.54
C LEU A 97 25.38 -9.42 -25.82
N TYR A 98 25.49 -8.30 -26.54
CA TYR A 98 25.13 -6.98 -26.03
C TYR A 98 23.63 -6.87 -25.75
N ALA A 99 22.78 -7.28 -26.68
CA ALA A 99 21.32 -7.25 -26.50
C ALA A 99 20.84 -8.13 -25.32
N LEU A 100 21.49 -9.28 -25.07
CA LEU A 100 21.21 -10.12 -23.91
C LEU A 100 21.63 -9.47 -22.58
N GLU A 101 22.67 -8.66 -22.61
CA GLU A 101 23.11 -7.87 -21.46
C GLU A 101 22.14 -6.73 -21.16
N GLU A 102 21.72 -5.98 -22.19
CA GLU A 102 20.68 -4.95 -22.08
C GLU A 102 19.37 -5.54 -21.55
N LEU A 103 18.89 -6.64 -22.14
CA LEU A 103 17.67 -7.30 -21.69
C LEU A 103 17.73 -7.70 -20.21
N ALA A 104 18.87 -8.20 -19.74
CA ALA A 104 19.03 -8.56 -18.33
C ALA A 104 18.99 -7.33 -17.42
N ASN A 105 19.60 -6.22 -17.84
CA ASN A 105 19.61 -4.97 -17.09
C ASN A 105 18.22 -4.31 -17.06
N ASP A 106 17.52 -4.28 -18.19
CA ASP A 106 16.18 -3.72 -18.31
C ASP A 106 15.15 -4.51 -17.51
N ALA A 107 15.21 -5.84 -17.55
CA ALA A 107 14.33 -6.69 -16.77
C ALA A 107 14.54 -6.49 -15.25
N ASP A 108 15.79 -6.38 -14.80
CA ASP A 108 16.12 -6.07 -13.40
C ASP A 108 15.66 -4.66 -13.00
N ALA A 109 15.87 -3.66 -13.86
CA ALA A 109 15.48 -2.27 -13.62
C ALA A 109 13.95 -2.16 -13.50
N LEU A 110 13.21 -2.77 -14.44
CA LEU A 110 11.75 -2.79 -14.41
C LEU A 110 11.22 -3.53 -13.18
N GLY A 111 11.85 -4.64 -12.78
CA GLY A 111 11.50 -5.36 -11.56
C GLY A 111 11.65 -4.50 -10.30
N ARG A 112 12.71 -3.69 -10.21
CA ARG A 112 12.92 -2.72 -9.11
C ARG A 112 11.89 -1.60 -9.13
N VAL A 113 11.56 -1.07 -10.31
CA VAL A 113 10.52 -0.04 -10.48
C VAL A 113 9.18 -0.55 -9.96
N ILE A 114 8.71 -1.71 -10.46
CA ILE A 114 7.43 -2.31 -10.03
C ILE A 114 7.42 -2.54 -8.51
N LYS A 115 8.53 -3.02 -7.93
CA LYS A 115 8.65 -3.21 -6.48
C LYS A 115 8.56 -1.90 -5.70
N GLY A 116 9.20 -0.84 -6.19
CA GLY A 116 9.13 0.50 -5.60
C GLY A 116 7.73 1.09 -5.67
N GLU A 117 7.09 1.01 -6.84
CA GLU A 117 5.71 1.49 -7.05
C GLU A 117 4.71 0.79 -6.13
N GLN A 118 4.84 -0.51 -5.94
CA GLN A 118 4.00 -1.25 -4.99
C GLN A 118 4.22 -0.82 -3.55
N ALA A 119 5.48 -0.62 -3.14
CA ALA A 119 5.78 -0.13 -1.80
C ALA A 119 5.16 1.25 -1.56
N ASP A 120 5.20 2.12 -2.56
CA ASP A 120 4.58 3.44 -2.51
C ASP A 120 3.05 3.37 -2.47
N ILE A 121 2.40 2.54 -3.29
CA ILE A 121 0.94 2.34 -3.24
C ILE A 121 0.50 1.87 -1.86
N VAL A 122 1.20 0.88 -1.29
CA VAL A 122 0.90 0.36 0.05
C VAL A 122 1.08 1.46 1.10
N ARG A 123 2.15 2.26 1.01
CA ARG A 123 2.39 3.40 1.90
C ARG A 123 1.28 4.44 1.81
N LEU A 124 0.90 4.85 0.60
CA LEU A 124 -0.14 5.86 0.35
C LEU A 124 -1.52 5.37 0.80
N ARG A 125 -1.89 4.12 0.53
CA ARG A 125 -3.15 3.54 1.05
C ARG A 125 -3.20 3.52 2.57
N LYS A 126 -2.08 3.17 3.22
CA LYS A 126 -1.98 3.16 4.67
C LYS A 126 -2.15 4.56 5.25
N ARG A 127 -1.52 5.57 4.65
CA ARG A 127 -1.70 6.99 5.01
C ARG A 127 -3.16 7.43 4.83
N ARG A 128 -3.74 7.21 3.66
CA ARG A 128 -5.15 7.54 3.37
C ARG A 128 -6.13 6.91 4.35
N THR A 129 -5.97 5.61 4.64
CA THR A 129 -6.79 4.89 5.63
C THR A 129 -6.61 5.50 7.02
N ALA A 130 -5.37 5.75 7.45
CA ALA A 130 -5.09 6.33 8.77
C ALA A 130 -5.70 7.72 8.92
N LYS A 131 -5.56 8.60 7.91
CA LYS A 131 -6.16 9.94 7.89
C LYS A 131 -7.69 9.87 7.92
N SER A 132 -8.31 9.01 7.10
CA SER A 132 -9.76 8.85 7.06
C SER A 132 -10.34 8.39 8.40
N ILE A 133 -9.71 7.38 9.02
CA ILE A 133 -10.11 6.89 10.34
C ILE A 133 -9.89 7.97 11.40
N ALA A 134 -8.74 8.65 11.40
CA ALA A 134 -8.46 9.71 12.37
C ALA A 134 -9.45 10.88 12.27
N ASN A 135 -9.78 11.32 11.06
CA ASN A 135 -10.82 12.34 10.82
C ASN A 135 -12.18 11.89 11.38
N THR A 136 -12.55 10.63 11.14
CA THR A 136 -13.78 10.05 11.68
C THR A 136 -13.76 10.10 13.20
N LEU A 137 -12.72 9.59 13.85
CA LEU A 137 -12.61 9.57 15.30
C LEU A 137 -12.65 10.97 15.92
N SER A 138 -11.91 11.93 15.35
CA SER A 138 -11.91 13.33 15.77
C SER A 138 -13.30 13.98 15.65
N MET A 139 -14.03 13.72 14.55
CA MET A 139 -15.39 14.25 14.35
C MET A 139 -16.38 13.74 15.41
N PHE A 140 -16.20 12.51 15.90
CA PHE A 140 -17.01 11.94 16.98
C PHE A 140 -16.42 12.19 18.39
N GLY A 141 -15.40 13.04 18.51
CA GLY A 141 -14.80 13.39 19.80
C GLY A 141 -14.05 12.23 20.48
N ILE A 142 -13.61 11.23 19.73
CA ILE A 142 -12.88 10.08 20.25
C ILE A 142 -11.38 10.42 20.30
N PRO A 143 -10.73 10.37 21.48
CA PRO A 143 -9.31 10.70 21.59
C PRO A 143 -8.41 9.75 20.80
N LEU A 144 -7.49 10.32 20.01
CA LEU A 144 -6.46 9.56 19.27
C LEU A 144 -5.19 9.33 20.09
N SER A 145 -5.03 10.02 21.23
CA SER A 145 -3.86 9.87 22.08
C SER A 145 -3.87 8.50 22.76
N THR A 146 -2.75 7.78 22.73
CA THR A 146 -2.63 6.49 23.43
C THR A 146 -2.43 6.63 24.93
N ARG A 147 -2.27 7.85 25.46
CA ARG A 147 -1.92 8.13 26.88
C ARG A 147 -3.00 8.90 27.65
N ASN A 148 -3.87 9.66 26.98
CA ASN A 148 -4.95 10.43 27.60
C ASN A 148 -6.34 9.92 27.18
N ASP A 149 -6.44 8.68 26.69
CA ASP A 149 -7.75 8.03 26.58
C ASP A 149 -8.18 7.64 28.00
N TRP A 150 -9.36 8.09 28.43
CA TRP A 150 -9.89 7.76 29.76
C TRP A 150 -10.38 6.29 29.81
N ASP A 151 -10.51 5.63 28.65
CA ASP A 151 -10.99 4.26 28.47
C ASP A 151 -9.89 3.29 28.00
N VAL A 152 -8.72 3.34 28.65
CA VAL A 152 -7.65 2.34 28.45
C VAL A 152 -7.94 1.11 29.31
N ASP A 153 -8.04 -0.07 28.70
CA ASP A 153 -8.16 -1.31 29.49
C ASP A 153 -6.81 -1.78 30.05
N GLU A 154 -6.82 -2.82 30.90
CA GLU A 154 -5.63 -3.44 31.49
C GLU A 154 -4.57 -3.89 30.44
N ARG A 155 -4.96 -4.00 29.16
CA ARG A 155 -4.08 -4.39 28.04
C ARG A 155 -3.59 -3.19 27.22
N ASN A 156 -3.78 -1.98 27.73
CA ASN A 156 -3.45 -0.72 27.05
C ASN A 156 -4.19 -0.51 25.71
N VAL A 157 -5.39 -1.09 25.55
CA VAL A 157 -6.19 -0.90 24.35
C VAL A 157 -7.09 0.33 24.53
N THR A 158 -6.96 1.28 23.61
CA THR A 158 -7.74 2.53 23.57
C THR A 158 -9.05 2.36 22.79
N THR A 159 -9.99 3.28 22.98
CA THR A 159 -11.23 3.38 22.18
C THR A 159 -10.89 3.52 20.69
N ALA A 160 -9.92 4.37 20.36
CA ALA A 160 -9.44 4.52 18.99
C ALA A 160 -8.93 3.20 18.40
N MET A 161 -8.14 2.43 19.16
CA MET A 161 -7.66 1.11 18.72
C MET A 161 -8.80 0.12 18.48
N ARG A 162 -9.84 0.13 19.34
CA ARG A 162 -11.04 -0.71 19.14
C ARG A 162 -11.80 -0.31 17.89
N CYS A 163 -11.95 0.98 17.62
CA CYS A 163 -12.58 1.48 16.39
C CYS A 163 -11.79 1.09 15.14
N VAL A 164 -10.46 1.15 15.16
CA VAL A 164 -9.62 0.67 14.05
C VAL A 164 -9.76 -0.84 13.87
N MET A 165 -9.74 -1.60 14.96
CA MET A 165 -9.98 -3.04 14.92
C MET A 165 -11.34 -3.37 14.30
N PHE A 166 -12.36 -2.54 14.56
CA PHE A 166 -13.69 -2.70 13.97
C PHE A 166 -13.66 -2.43 12.47
N ALA A 167 -13.01 -1.36 12.03
CA ALA A 167 -12.83 -1.04 10.62
C ALA A 167 -12.11 -2.18 9.88
N MET A 168 -11.03 -2.72 10.46
CA MET A 168 -10.30 -3.88 9.94
C MET A 168 -11.19 -5.11 9.81
N LEU A 169 -11.99 -5.38 10.85
CA LEU A 169 -12.89 -6.52 10.89
C LEU A 169 -14.02 -6.42 9.85
N GLU A 170 -14.60 -5.23 9.65
CA GLU A 170 -15.65 -5.03 8.65
C GLU A 170 -15.10 -5.14 7.22
N ALA A 171 -13.86 -4.70 6.98
CA ALA A 171 -13.22 -4.79 5.68
C ALA A 171 -12.54 -6.15 5.37
N ASP A 172 -12.79 -7.17 6.19
CA ASP A 172 -12.24 -8.52 5.99
C ASP A 172 -10.71 -8.60 5.97
N ALA A 173 -10.06 -7.76 6.78
CA ALA A 173 -8.63 -7.82 6.97
C ALA A 173 -8.23 -9.22 7.52
N LYS A 174 -7.31 -9.89 6.82
CA LYS A 174 -6.92 -11.28 7.13
C LYS A 174 -6.19 -11.40 8.48
N LYS A 175 -5.55 -10.33 8.95
CA LYS A 175 -4.76 -10.29 10.17
C LYS A 175 -5.22 -9.15 11.07
N LEU A 176 -5.99 -9.49 12.10
CA LEU A 176 -6.43 -8.57 13.15
C LEU A 176 -5.39 -8.56 14.28
N HIS A 177 -4.71 -7.43 14.46
CA HIS A 177 -3.66 -7.30 15.48
C HIS A 177 -3.68 -5.91 16.12
N TRP A 178 -3.63 -5.86 17.46
CA TRP A 178 -3.69 -4.61 18.22
C TRP A 178 -2.52 -3.67 17.92
N GLY A 179 -1.33 -4.21 17.66
CA GLY A 179 -0.18 -3.40 17.21
C GLY A 179 -0.41 -2.72 15.86
N THR A 180 -1.19 -3.33 14.96
CA THR A 180 -1.57 -2.71 13.68
C THR A 180 -2.55 -1.57 13.93
N ALA A 181 -3.57 -1.80 14.77
CA ALA A 181 -4.52 -0.78 15.17
C ALA A 181 -3.80 0.44 15.80
N ALA A 182 -2.88 0.20 16.74
CA ALA A 182 -2.08 1.25 17.36
C ALA A 182 -1.22 2.02 16.34
N ALA A 183 -0.59 1.33 15.37
CA ALA A 183 0.21 1.97 14.34
C ALA A 183 -0.63 2.87 13.42
N ILE A 184 -1.86 2.45 13.08
CA ILE A 184 -2.80 3.25 12.27
C ILE A 184 -3.26 4.49 13.05
N VAL A 185 -3.60 4.34 14.33
CA VAL A 185 -3.98 5.49 15.18
C VAL A 185 -2.84 6.51 15.27
N LYS A 186 -1.61 6.05 15.54
CA LYS A 186 -0.43 6.92 15.60
C LYS A 186 -0.16 7.64 14.29
N LEU A 187 -0.23 6.92 13.16
CA LEU A 187 -0.05 7.51 11.85
C LEU A 187 -1.13 8.55 11.54
N GLY A 188 -2.39 8.25 11.86
CA GLY A 188 -3.49 9.17 11.64
C GLY A 188 -3.39 10.44 12.50
N LEU A 189 -2.94 10.30 13.75
CA LEU A 189 -2.63 11.44 14.61
C LEU A 189 -1.51 12.30 14.02
N GLN A 190 -0.41 11.68 13.58
CA GLN A 190 0.69 12.39 12.92
C GLN A 190 0.18 13.21 11.74
N MET A 191 -0.61 12.60 10.85
CA MET A 191 -1.18 13.27 9.67
C MET A 191 -2.19 14.39 9.99
N LEU A 192 -2.85 14.34 11.16
CA LEU A 192 -3.73 15.41 11.61
C LEU A 192 -2.97 16.60 12.21
N THR A 193 -1.79 16.34 12.79
CA THR A 193 -0.98 17.35 13.47
C THR A 193 0.16 17.88 12.63
N ASP A 194 0.41 17.27 11.46
CA ASP A 194 1.50 17.66 10.56
C ASP A 194 1.12 18.94 9.80
N PRO A 195 1.78 20.08 10.08
CA PRO A 195 1.50 21.33 9.39
C PRO A 195 1.84 21.27 7.89
N ASP A 196 2.63 20.29 7.44
CA ASP A 196 2.99 20.12 6.05
C ASP A 196 1.87 19.50 5.21
N GLU A 197 0.88 18.85 5.82
CA GLU A 197 -0.27 18.25 5.11
C GLU A 197 -1.20 19.31 4.48
N GLU A 198 -1.26 20.51 5.06
CA GLU A 198 -2.07 21.63 4.57
C GLU A 198 -1.28 22.58 3.66
N LYS A 199 0.04 22.37 3.49
CA LYS A 199 0.84 23.18 2.57
C LYS A 199 0.34 22.98 1.14
N VAL A 200 0.17 24.09 0.43
CA VAL A 200 -0.14 24.09 -1.01
C VAL A 200 1.13 23.68 -1.75
N VAL A 201 1.07 22.58 -2.50
CA VAL A 201 2.25 22.01 -3.18
C VAL A 201 2.29 22.40 -4.67
N PHE A 202 1.14 22.77 -5.25
CA PHE A 202 1.06 23.19 -6.65
C PHE A 202 0.53 24.62 -6.75
N SER A 203 1.34 25.53 -7.30
CA SER A 203 0.99 26.94 -7.45
C SER A 203 1.55 27.58 -8.72
N GLU A 204 1.37 26.96 -9.89
CA GLU A 204 1.49 27.66 -11.17
C GLU A 204 0.39 27.20 -12.14
N GLY A 205 -0.65 28.02 -12.30
CA GLY A 205 -1.67 27.91 -13.35
C GLY A 205 -2.72 26.77 -13.22
N LYS A 206 -2.59 25.86 -12.24
CA LYS A 206 -3.55 24.78 -11.97
C LYS A 206 -4.06 24.89 -10.53
N LEU A 207 -5.29 24.42 -10.29
CA LEU A 207 -5.99 24.44 -9.01
C LEU A 207 -5.01 24.21 -7.83
N PRO A 208 -4.98 25.07 -6.81
CA PRO A 208 -4.12 24.84 -5.65
C PRO A 208 -4.54 23.54 -4.97
N VAL A 209 -3.58 22.62 -4.82
CA VAL A 209 -3.80 21.30 -4.20
C VAL A 209 -2.94 21.21 -2.94
N THR A 210 -3.54 20.75 -1.84
CA THR A 210 -2.83 20.49 -0.57
C THR A 210 -1.89 19.29 -0.70
N ALA A 211 -0.88 19.17 0.16
CA ALA A 211 0.00 17.99 0.17
C ALA A 211 -0.78 16.67 0.34
N GLY A 212 -1.82 16.67 1.17
CA GLY A 212 -2.70 15.51 1.34
C GLY A 212 -3.51 15.16 0.08
N ASP A 213 -4.00 16.15 -0.65
CA ASP A 213 -4.73 15.93 -1.91
C ASP A 213 -3.78 15.48 -3.04
N ALA A 214 -2.54 15.97 -3.03
CA ALA A 214 -1.48 15.50 -3.92
C ALA A 214 -1.14 14.03 -3.66
N GLU A 215 -1.10 13.57 -2.40
CA GLU A 215 -0.92 12.15 -2.07
C GLU A 215 -2.10 11.29 -2.57
N ASN A 216 -3.34 11.77 -2.46
CA ASN A 216 -4.51 11.07 -3.00
C ASN A 216 -4.48 11.00 -4.53
N PHE A 217 -4.05 12.06 -5.20
CA PHE A 217 -3.90 12.09 -6.64
C PHE A 217 -2.75 11.17 -7.11
N ARG A 218 -1.62 11.15 -6.38
CA ARG A 218 -0.52 10.19 -6.59
C ARG A 218 -1.02 8.75 -6.48
N LEU A 219 -1.80 8.45 -5.45
CA LEU A 219 -2.39 7.11 -5.29
C LEU A 219 -3.30 6.76 -6.48
N PHE A 220 -4.16 7.68 -6.91
CA PHE A 220 -5.05 7.48 -8.06
C PHE A 220 -4.27 7.18 -9.35
N LEU A 221 -3.25 7.99 -9.67
CA LEU A 221 -2.43 7.77 -10.87
C LEU A 221 -1.71 6.42 -10.82
N ARG A 222 -1.23 6.00 -9.65
CA ARG A 222 -0.51 4.72 -9.45
C ARG A 222 -1.43 3.50 -9.49
N GLU A 223 -2.69 3.65 -9.10
CA GLU A 223 -3.69 2.59 -9.16
C GLU A 223 -4.26 2.39 -10.56
N MET A 224 -4.14 3.38 -11.44
CA MET A 224 -4.65 3.33 -12.81
C MET A 224 -3.49 3.22 -13.83
N PRO A 225 -3.24 2.03 -14.42
CA PRO A 225 -2.12 1.78 -15.32
C PRO A 225 -2.02 2.74 -16.50
N GLU A 226 -3.16 3.24 -16.98
CA GLU A 226 -3.30 4.18 -18.10
C GLU A 226 -2.63 5.54 -17.81
N PHE A 227 -2.49 5.90 -16.53
CA PHE A 227 -1.94 7.18 -16.10
C PHE A 227 -0.52 7.09 -15.53
N ASN A 228 0.07 5.88 -15.46
CA ASN A 228 1.44 5.67 -14.96
C ASN A 228 2.53 6.39 -15.77
N GLY A 229 2.23 6.82 -17.01
CA GLY A 229 3.12 7.63 -17.83
C GLY A 229 3.19 9.11 -17.46
N ILE A 230 2.31 9.60 -16.58
CA ILE A 230 2.28 11.01 -16.16
C ILE A 230 3.23 11.17 -14.97
N LYS A 231 4.45 11.67 -15.23
CA LYS A 231 5.34 12.11 -14.16
C LYS A 231 4.73 13.33 -13.46
N LEU A 232 4.43 13.19 -12.18
CA LEU A 232 4.21 14.34 -11.32
C LEU A 232 5.57 14.98 -11.07
N VAL A 233 5.74 16.21 -11.55
CA VAL A 233 6.93 17.02 -11.25
C VAL A 233 6.81 17.45 -9.78
N GLU A 234 7.88 17.22 -9.01
CA GLU A 234 8.01 17.65 -7.62
C GLU A 234 8.21 19.17 -7.52
#